data_AF-A0A842Q5N9-F1
#
_entry.id   AF-A0A842Q5N9-F1
#
_cell.length_a   1.000
_cell.length_b   1.000
_cell.length_c   1.000
_cell.angle_alpha   90.00
_cell.angle_beta   90.00
_cell.angle_gamma   90.00
#
_symmetry.space_group_name_H-M   'P 1'
#
loop_
_entity.id
_entity.type
_entity.pdbx_description
1 polymer ?
#
loop_
_entity_poly.entity_id
_entity_poly.type
_entity_poly.pdbx_seq_one_letter_code
_entity_poly.pdbx_strand_id
1 'polypeptide(L)'
;ADKAGIRGGDVLTDINGTEVELGGDVIIGIDNTPVRKIDDISSYLDSKKVGDIVHLQVIRDNKIKDVAVTLGPSQNSAMIPSLPPDSNMPEQSPAPPSSSNNLLRDFYENCVNMAGRDLCDGLFGGAGGGR
;
A
#
# COMPACT_ATOMS: atom_id res chain seq x y z
N ALA A 1 -11.21 -6.76 -10.26
CA ALA A 1 -12.29 -7.33 -9.43
C ALA A 1 -13.59 -7.43 -10.23
N ASP A 2 -14.01 -6.35 -10.90
CA ASP A 2 -15.28 -6.29 -11.64
C ASP A 2 -15.46 -7.37 -12.70
N LYS A 3 -14.37 -7.75 -13.37
CA LYS A 3 -14.36 -8.85 -14.35
C LYS A 3 -14.73 -10.21 -13.75
N ALA A 4 -14.51 -10.40 -12.45
CA ALA A 4 -14.88 -11.61 -11.72
C ALA A 4 -16.25 -11.49 -11.01
N GLY A 5 -16.97 -10.39 -11.23
CA GLY A 5 -18.29 -10.17 -10.64
C GLY A 5 -18.27 -9.87 -9.14
N ILE A 6 -17.10 -9.56 -8.57
CA ILE A 6 -16.94 -9.04 -7.20
C ILE A 6 -17.38 -7.57 -7.18
N ARG A 7 -18.12 -7.19 -6.13
CA ARG A 7 -18.68 -5.84 -5.97
C ARG A 7 -17.94 -5.13 -4.83
N GLY A 8 -17.25 -4.04 -5.13
CA GLY A 8 -16.75 -3.14 -4.10
C GLY A 8 -17.91 -2.46 -3.36
N GLY A 9 -17.66 -1.95 -2.16
CA GLY A 9 -18.57 -1.00 -1.54
C GLY A 9 -18.52 0.31 -2.32
N ASP A 10 -19.68 0.83 -2.72
CA ASP A 10 -19.80 2.03 -3.56
C ASP A 10 -20.89 2.99 -3.07
N VAL A 11 -21.55 2.68 -1.95
CA VAL A 11 -22.58 3.55 -1.38
C VAL A 11 -21.93 4.49 -0.38
N LEU A 12 -21.52 5.67 -0.84
CA LEU A 12 -21.13 6.77 0.05
C LEU A 12 -22.33 7.12 0.94
N THR A 13 -22.19 6.90 2.24
CA THR A 13 -23.20 7.22 3.24
C THR A 13 -22.56 8.02 4.36
N ASP A 14 -23.23 9.11 4.75
CA ASP A 14 -22.88 9.84 5.95
C ASP A 14 -23.39 9.08 7.19
N ILE A 15 -22.46 8.64 8.04
CA ILE A 15 -22.77 8.13 9.38
C ILE A 15 -22.13 9.10 10.38
N ASN A 16 -22.95 9.97 10.98
CA ASN A 16 -22.53 10.97 11.97
C ASN A 16 -21.45 11.95 11.43
N GLY A 17 -21.60 12.46 10.20
CA GLY A 17 -20.63 13.38 9.60
C GLY A 17 -19.38 12.71 9.02
N THR A 18 -19.33 11.37 9.00
CA THR A 18 -18.25 10.61 8.37
C THR A 18 -18.78 9.92 7.13
N GLU A 19 -18.19 10.21 5.98
CA GLU A 19 -18.50 9.55 4.71
C GLU A 19 -17.91 8.13 4.73
N VAL A 20 -18.77 7.13 4.65
CA VAL A 20 -18.40 5.71 4.67
C VAL A 20 -18.95 5.04 3.41
N GLU A 21 -18.11 4.29 2.72
CA GLU A 21 -18.53 3.41 1.62
C GLU A 21 -19.22 2.16 2.19
N LEU A 22 -20.54 2.10 2.06
CA LEU A 22 -21.38 0.96 2.43
C LEU A 22 -21.65 0.06 1.22
N GLY A 23 -21.97 -1.21 1.50
CA GLY A 23 -22.36 -2.18 0.48
C GLY A 23 -21.21 -3.01 -0.07
N GLY A 24 -21.46 -3.72 -1.17
CA GLY A 24 -20.50 -4.62 -1.81
C GLY A 24 -20.42 -6.03 -1.22
N ASP A 25 -19.28 -6.68 -1.43
CA ASP A 25 -18.96 -8.00 -0.94
C ASP A 25 -18.14 -7.94 0.35
N VAL A 26 -18.55 -8.72 1.35
CA VAL A 26 -17.69 -9.00 2.50
C VAL A 26 -16.97 -10.33 2.26
N ILE A 27 -15.66 -10.28 2.04
CA ILE A 27 -14.83 -11.47 1.87
C ILE A 27 -14.65 -12.14 3.23
N ILE A 28 -15.06 -13.41 3.32
CA ILE A 28 -14.97 -14.23 4.55
C ILE A 28 -14.01 -15.41 4.39
N GLY A 29 -13.57 -15.71 3.16
CA GLY A 29 -12.61 -16.78 2.90
C GLY A 29 -12.06 -16.77 1.47
N ILE A 30 -10.92 -17.44 1.29
CA ILE A 30 -10.28 -17.72 0.00
C ILE A 30 -9.94 -19.21 -0.03
N ASP A 31 -10.47 -19.93 -1.01
CA ASP A 31 -10.51 -21.40 -1.07
C ASP A 31 -11.00 -21.99 0.27
N ASN A 32 -10.10 -22.68 0.98
CA ASN A 32 -10.34 -23.31 2.28
C ASN A 32 -9.72 -22.51 3.45
N THR A 33 -9.29 -21.27 3.19
CA THR A 33 -8.65 -20.41 4.19
C THR A 33 -9.62 -19.32 4.64
N PRO A 34 -10.01 -19.27 5.93
CA PRO A 34 -10.86 -18.20 6.45
C PRO A 34 -10.09 -16.87 6.48
N VAL A 35 -10.77 -15.78 6.14
CA VAL A 35 -10.22 -14.42 6.15
C VAL A 35 -10.89 -13.62 7.26
N ARG A 36 -10.08 -13.01 8.13
CA ARG A 36 -10.56 -12.17 9.24
C ARG A 36 -10.07 -10.73 9.15
N LYS A 37 -8.94 -10.51 8.49
CA LYS A 37 -8.32 -9.20 8.29
C LYS A 37 -7.66 -9.11 6.92
N ILE A 38 -7.35 -7.88 6.50
CA ILE A 38 -6.69 -7.60 5.22
C ILE A 38 -5.36 -8.35 5.08
N ASP A 39 -4.57 -8.42 6.16
CA ASP A 39 -3.27 -9.13 6.14
C ASP A 39 -3.40 -10.62 5.77
N ASP A 40 -4.53 -11.26 6.11
CA ASP A 40 -4.76 -12.67 5.78
C ASP A 40 -4.87 -12.85 4.26
N ILE A 41 -5.46 -11.87 3.57
CA ILE A 41 -5.58 -11.85 2.11
C ILE A 41 -4.20 -11.68 1.49
N SER A 42 -3.43 -10.68 1.92
CA SER A 42 -2.08 -10.43 1.41
C SER A 42 -1.18 -11.65 1.60
N SER A 43 -1.16 -12.21 2.81
CA SER A 43 -0.36 -13.39 3.15
C SER A 43 -0.74 -14.62 2.31
N TYR A 44 -2.04 -14.79 2.02
CA TYR A 44 -2.49 -15.86 1.13
C TYR A 44 -2.01 -15.63 -0.31
N LEU A 45 -2.14 -14.40 -0.82
CA LEU A 45 -1.76 -14.05 -2.20
C LEU A 45 -0.25 -14.12 -2.44
N ASP A 46 0.60 -13.93 -1.43
CA ASP A 46 2.06 -14.08 -1.52
C ASP A 46 2.47 -15.50 -1.95
N SER A 47 1.61 -16.50 -1.71
CA SER A 47 1.83 -17.89 -2.13
C SER A 47 1.37 -18.20 -3.56
N LYS A 48 0.74 -17.24 -4.24
CA LYS A 48 0.06 -17.43 -5.53
C LYS A 48 0.76 -16.72 -6.66
N LYS A 49 0.35 -17.05 -7.89
CA LYS A 49 0.90 -16.50 -9.12
C LYS A 49 -0.20 -15.81 -9.93
N VAL A 50 0.22 -14.86 -10.77
CA VAL A 50 -0.64 -14.27 -11.78
C VAL A 50 -1.17 -15.37 -12.70
N GLY A 51 -2.48 -15.35 -12.96
CA GLY A 51 -3.19 -16.36 -13.74
C GLY A 51 -3.79 -17.49 -12.91
N ASP A 52 -3.44 -17.64 -11.62
CA ASP A 52 -4.07 -18.63 -10.74
C ASP A 52 -5.57 -18.32 -10.58
N ILE A 53 -6.37 -19.37 -10.47
CA ILE A 53 -7.80 -19.25 -10.11
C ILE A 53 -7.94 -19.57 -8.63
N VAL A 54 -8.61 -18.67 -7.91
CA VAL A 54 -8.93 -18.82 -6.49
C VAL A 54 -10.43 -18.64 -6.28
N HIS A 55 -10.98 -19.28 -5.26
CA HIS A 55 -12.40 -19.24 -4.92
C HIS A 55 -12.63 -18.29 -3.73
N LEU A 56 -13.24 -17.13 -3.97
CA LEU A 56 -13.61 -16.22 -2.90
C LEU A 56 -14.96 -16.61 -2.33
N GLN A 57 -15.01 -16.81 -1.01
CA GLN A 57 -16.26 -16.87 -0.26
C GLN A 57 -16.63 -15.46 0.19
N VAL A 58 -17.77 -14.97 -0.30
CA VAL A 58 -18.27 -13.63 0.00
C VAL A 58 -19.66 -13.67 0.58
N ILE A 59 -19.97 -12.74 1.47
CA ILE A 59 -21.34 -12.44 1.89
C ILE A 59 -21.87 -11.32 1.00
N ARG A 60 -22.95 -11.61 0.26
CA ARG A 60 -23.68 -10.66 -0.57
C ARG A 60 -25.18 -10.89 -0.41
N ASP A 61 -25.94 -9.84 -0.12
CA ASP A 61 -27.40 -9.93 0.13
C ASP A 61 -27.74 -10.94 1.25
N ASN A 62 -26.96 -10.92 2.34
CA ASN A 62 -27.07 -11.86 3.48
C ASN A 62 -26.91 -13.36 3.12
N LYS A 63 -26.32 -13.67 1.95
CA LYS A 63 -26.04 -15.04 1.51
C LYS A 63 -24.55 -15.22 1.23
N ILE A 64 -24.05 -16.41 1.54
CA ILE A 64 -22.69 -16.83 1.17
C ILE A 64 -22.71 -17.20 -0.31
N LYS A 65 -21.78 -16.64 -1.09
CA LYS A 65 -21.55 -16.94 -2.51
C LYS A 65 -20.08 -17.33 -2.69
N ASP A 66 -19.85 -18.30 -3.56
CA ASP A 66 -18.52 -18.71 -3.99
C ASP A 66 -18.25 -18.10 -5.38
N VAL A 67 -17.15 -17.39 -5.52
CA VAL A 67 -16.79 -16.65 -6.74
C VAL A 67 -15.38 -17.02 -7.16
N ALA A 68 -15.26 -17.66 -8.32
CA ALA A 68 -13.96 -17.95 -8.92
C ALA A 68 -13.35 -16.66 -9.51
N VAL A 69 -12.11 -16.36 -9.11
CA VAL A 69 -11.35 -15.18 -9.53
C VAL A 69 -10.01 -15.59 -10.09
N THR A 70 -9.70 -15.14 -11.31
CA THR A 70 -8.34 -15.24 -11.86
C THR A 70 -7.49 -14.08 -11.35
N LEU A 71 -6.36 -14.39 -10.74
CA LEU A 71 -5.44 -13.41 -10.17
C LEU A 71 -4.71 -12.63 -11.27
N GLY A 72 -4.72 -11.30 -11.15
CA GLY A 72 -3.97 -10.39 -11.99
C GLY A 72 -2.64 -9.97 -11.35
N PRO A 73 -1.77 -9.28 -12.09
CA PRO A 73 -0.59 -8.65 -11.51
C PRO A 73 -0.99 -7.61 -10.46
N SER A 74 -0.32 -7.62 -9.30
CA SER A 74 -0.51 -6.59 -8.28
C SER A 74 -0.04 -5.25 -8.83
N GLN A 75 -0.97 -4.32 -9.07
CA GLN A 75 -0.67 -2.99 -9.63
C GLN A 75 -0.25 -1.97 -8.58
N ASN A 76 0.14 -2.39 -7.37
CA ASN A 76 0.59 -1.49 -6.32
C ASN A 76 1.94 -0.80 -6.61
N SER A 77 2.48 -0.93 -7.83
CA SER A 77 3.64 -0.17 -8.32
C SER A 77 3.33 0.70 -9.55
N ALA A 78 2.10 0.67 -10.09
CA ALA A 78 1.76 1.38 -11.33
C ALA A 78 0.60 2.38 -11.20
N MET A 79 -0.12 2.40 -10.07
CA MET A 79 -1.18 3.38 -9.83
C MET A 79 -0.73 4.43 -8.80
N ILE A 80 0.33 5.16 -9.12
CA ILE A 80 0.26 6.61 -8.91
C ILE A 80 -0.44 7.08 -10.19
N PRO A 81 -1.73 7.46 -10.17
CA PRO A 81 -2.24 8.29 -11.25
C PRO A 81 -1.27 9.47 -11.27
N SER A 82 -0.50 9.62 -12.36
CA SER A 82 0.19 10.86 -12.61
C SER A 82 -0.90 11.91 -12.70
N LEU A 83 -1.21 12.53 -11.54
CA LEU A 83 -2.02 13.72 -11.50
C LEU A 83 -1.39 14.65 -12.54
N PRO A 84 -2.17 15.18 -13.49
CA PRO A 84 -1.63 16.20 -14.37
C PRO A 84 -1.03 17.29 -13.47
N PRO A 85 0.18 17.78 -13.77
CA PRO A 85 0.76 18.86 -12.98
C PRO A 85 -0.24 20.00 -12.97
N ASP A 86 -0.77 20.31 -11.79
CA ASP A 86 -1.71 21.39 -11.62
C ASP A 86 -1.02 22.67 -12.11
N SER A 87 -1.52 23.21 -13.22
CA SER A 87 -0.91 24.34 -13.93
C SER A 87 -0.97 25.64 -13.12
N ASN A 88 -1.57 25.61 -11.92
CA ASN A 88 -1.62 26.70 -10.97
C ASN A 88 -0.74 26.51 -9.72
N MET A 89 0.12 25.48 -9.65
CA MET A 89 1.22 25.49 -8.69
C MET A 89 2.37 26.34 -9.27
N PRO A 90 2.92 27.31 -8.51
CA PRO A 90 4.14 27.99 -8.94
C PRO A 90 5.23 26.94 -9.17
N GLU A 91 5.76 26.94 -10.38
CA GLU A 91 6.81 26.07 -10.90
C GLU A 91 7.94 25.99 -9.87
N GLN A 92 8.02 24.88 -9.13
CA GLN A 92 9.17 24.62 -8.27
C GLN A 92 10.39 24.49 -9.19
N SER A 93 11.38 25.33 -8.88
CA SER A 93 12.71 25.46 -9.46
C SER A 93 13.31 24.15 -9.99
N PRO A 94 14.22 24.20 -10.99
CA PRO A 94 14.68 23.05 -11.76
C PRO A 94 15.05 21.85 -10.87
N ALA A 95 14.46 20.69 -11.16
CA ALA A 95 14.70 19.46 -10.42
C ALA A 95 16.19 19.10 -10.35
N PRO A 96 16.76 18.81 -9.16
CA PRO A 96 18.10 18.24 -9.05
C PRO A 96 18.11 16.78 -9.53
N PRO A 97 19.25 16.27 -10.02
CA PRO A 97 19.38 14.89 -10.45
C PRO A 97 19.19 13.95 -9.24
N SER A 98 18.43 12.87 -9.45
CA SER A 98 18.19 11.72 -8.56
C SER A 98 19.08 11.65 -7.33
N SER A 99 18.56 12.01 -6.16
CA SER A 99 19.33 12.11 -4.91
C SER A 99 18.56 11.56 -3.70
N SER A 100 18.23 10.27 -3.72
CA SER A 100 17.86 9.53 -2.51
C SER A 100 19.02 9.41 -1.48
N ASN A 101 20.20 9.96 -1.79
CA ASN A 101 21.40 9.94 -0.93
C ASN A 101 21.78 11.28 -0.28
N ASN A 102 21.06 12.39 -0.53
CA ASN A 102 21.44 13.70 0.02
C ASN A 102 20.74 14.05 1.34
N LEU A 103 19.47 13.70 1.52
CA LEU A 103 18.73 14.02 2.75
C LEU A 103 19.34 13.37 3.99
N LEU A 104 19.64 12.07 3.95
CA LEU A 104 20.28 11.38 5.08
C LEU A 104 21.67 11.93 5.41
N ARG A 105 22.40 12.43 4.40
CA ARG A 105 23.72 13.01 4.61
C ARG A 105 23.64 14.38 5.28
N ASP A 106 22.66 15.19 4.92
CA ASP A 106 22.44 16.51 5.53
C ASP A 106 21.99 16.38 6.99
N PHE A 107 21.15 15.38 7.30
CA PHE A 107 20.78 15.08 8.70
C PHE A 107 21.97 14.59 9.51
N TYR A 108 22.83 13.75 8.92
CA TYR A 108 24.05 13.29 9.59
C TYR A 108 25.04 14.45 9.83
N GLU A 109 25.30 15.32 8.85
CA GLU A 109 26.20 16.47 9.00
C GLU A 109 25.70 17.47 10.05
N ASN A 110 24.39 17.75 10.09
CA ASN A 110 23.81 18.60 11.13
C ASN A 110 23.88 17.96 12.52
N CYS A 111 23.70 16.64 12.60
CA CYS A 111 23.92 15.91 13.85
C CYS A 111 25.38 16.04 14.31
N VAL A 112 26.34 15.84 13.41
CA VAL A 112 27.78 15.95 13.71
C VAL A 112 28.12 17.34 14.25
N ASN A 113 27.57 18.39 13.65
CA ASN A 113 27.80 19.77 14.07
C ASN A 113 27.17 20.10 15.43
N MET A 114 26.09 19.42 15.83
CA MET A 114 25.37 19.70 17.07
C MET A 114 25.78 18.80 18.24
N ALA A 115 25.99 17.51 17.98
CA ALA A 115 26.16 16.46 18.98
C ALA A 115 27.52 15.73 18.87
N GLY A 116 28.27 15.94 17.80
CA GLY A 116 29.56 15.27 17.57
C GLY A 116 29.43 13.91 16.86
N ARG A 117 30.50 13.53 16.14
CA ARG A 117 30.51 12.35 15.24
C ARG A 117 30.16 11.04 15.95
N ASP A 118 30.75 10.79 17.12
CA ASP A 118 30.59 9.51 17.83
C ASP A 118 29.14 9.21 18.24
N LEU A 119 28.37 10.25 18.63
CA LEU A 119 26.95 10.09 18.98
C LEU A 119 26.10 9.86 17.74
N CYS A 120 26.39 10.54 16.65
CA CYS A 120 25.64 10.42 15.40
C CYS A 120 25.87 9.07 14.71
N ASP A 121 27.10 8.54 14.78
CA ASP A 121 27.43 7.19 14.27
C ASP A 121 26.66 6.08 15.01
N GLY A 122 26.47 6.23 16.33
CA GLY A 122 25.65 5.31 17.12
C GLY A 122 24.15 5.42 16.86
N LEU A 123 23.66 6.58 16.43
CA LEU A 123 22.24 6.88 16.24
C LEU A 123 21.75 6.57 14.82
N PHE A 124 22.57 6.86 13.81
CA PHE A 124 22.24 6.66 12.39
C PHE A 124 22.90 5.43 11.77
N GLY A 125 23.64 4.65 12.56
CA GLY A 125 24.04 3.29 12.20
C GLY A 125 25.21 3.22 11.23
N GLY A 126 26.38 3.70 11.66
CA GLY A 126 27.66 3.34 11.07
C GLY A 126 28.36 2.29 11.93
N ALA A 127 28.33 1.02 11.53
CA ALA A 127 29.25 0.02 12.06
C ALA A 127 30.69 0.41 11.70
N GLY A 128 31.35 1.16 12.58
CA GLY A 128 32.78 1.45 12.51
C GLY A 128 33.58 0.20 12.84
N GLY A 129 34.05 -0.50 11.82
CA GLY A 129 35.13 -1.47 11.94
C GLY A 129 36.38 -0.79 12.49
N GLY A 130 36.95 -1.38 13.55
CA GLY A 130 38.08 -0.81 14.26
C GLY A 130 39.38 -0.77 13.47
N ARG A 131 40.26 0.12 13.91
CA ARG A 131 41.69 -0.14 14.08
C ARG A 131 42.17 0.64 15.30
#